data_AF-A0A0L8I825-F1
#
_entry.id   AF-A0A0L8I825-F1
#
_cell.length_a   1.000
_cell.length_b   1.000
_cell.length_c   1.000
_cell.angle_alpha   90.00
_cell.angle_beta   90.00
_cell.angle_gamma   90.00
#
_symmetry.space_group_name_H-M   'P 1'
#
loop_
_entity.id
_entity.type
_entity.pdbx_description
1 polymer ?
#
loop_
_entity_poly.entity_id
_entity_poly.type
_entity_poly.pdbx_seq_one_letter_code
_entity_poly.pdbx_strand_id
1 'polypeptide(L)' 'LGPSYWGLLNLEWSLCNKGRNQSPINIDPGTLLYDPQLENLKIDGNMVSATYLSIITK' A
#
# COMPACT_ATOMS: atom_id res chain seq x y z
N LEU A 1 -0.56 16.78 13.18
CA LEU A 1 0.04 15.44 13.41
C LEU A 1 0.06 14.70 12.07
N GLY A 2 1.17 14.04 11.73
CA GLY A 2 1.36 13.40 10.42
C GLY A 2 1.29 11.86 10.48
N PRO A 3 1.67 11.17 9.38
CA PRO A 3 1.65 9.71 9.29
C PRO A 3 2.30 8.97 10.46
N SER A 4 3.38 9.54 11.02
CA SER A 4 4.10 9.00 12.18
C SER A 4 3.23 8.82 13.43
N TYR A 5 2.06 9.46 13.51
CA TYR A 5 1.16 9.42 14.67
C TYR A 5 -0.11 8.62 14.45
N TRP A 6 -0.40 8.13 13.23
CA TRP A 6 -1.69 7.50 12.92
C TRP A 6 -2.05 6.37 13.89
N GLY A 7 -1.10 5.50 14.25
CA GLY A 7 -1.34 4.41 15.19
C GLY A 7 -1.49 4.80 16.66
N LEU A 8 -1.40 6.09 16.98
CA LEU A 8 -1.67 6.65 18.31
C LEU A 8 -3.00 7.43 18.35
N LEU A 9 -3.54 7.80 17.19
CA LEU A 9 -4.79 8.59 17.10
C LEU A 9 -6.04 7.73 17.32
N ASN A 10 -5.98 6.47 16.92
CA ASN A 10 -7.08 5.51 17.04
C ASN A 10 -6.51 4.11 17.28
N LEU A 11 -7.12 3.35 18.20
CA LEU A 11 -6.71 1.98 18.53
C LEU A 11 -6.78 1.06 17.30
N GLU A 12 -7.76 1.26 16.42
CA GLU A 12 -7.93 0.51 15.17
C GLU A 12 -6.80 0.74 14.17
N TRP A 13 -6.03 1.82 14.33
CA TRP A 13 -4.93 2.18 13.42
C TRP A 13 -3.57 1.78 13.96
N SER A 14 -3.52 1.00 15.05
CA SER A 14 -2.28 0.64 15.74
C SER A 14 -1.22 -0.01 14.85
N LEU A 15 -1.61 -0.67 13.74
CA LEU A 15 -0.66 -1.23 12.78
C LEU A 15 0.21 -0.17 12.08
N CYS A 16 -0.25 1.09 11.97
CA CYS A 16 0.52 2.16 11.34
C CYS A 16 1.82 2.50 12.10
N ASN A 17 1.95 2.13 13.39
CA ASN A 17 3.17 2.33 14.16
C ASN A 17 3.76 1.03 14.74
N LYS A 18 2.98 -0.05 14.87
CA LYS A 18 3.44 -1.35 15.37
C LYS A 18 3.73 -2.37 14.27
N GLY A 19 3.19 -2.18 13.06
CA GLY A 19 3.37 -3.09 11.95
C GLY A 19 4.83 -3.15 11.50
N ARG A 20 5.38 -4.37 11.34
CA ARG A 20 6.75 -4.58 10.85
C ARG A 20 6.85 -4.69 9.32
N ASN A 21 5.70 -4.94 8.67
CA ASN A 21 5.58 -5.08 7.23
C ASN A 21 4.63 -3.97 6.74
N GLN A 22 5.13 -2.74 6.67
CA GLN A 22 4.37 -1.57 6.21
C GLN A 22 4.90 -1.08 4.87
N SER A 23 4.01 -0.54 4.05
CA SER A 23 4.36 0.15 2.81
C SER A 23 4.38 1.67 3.04
N PRO A 24 5.12 2.45 2.23
CA PRO A 24 6.03 1.98 1.17
C PRO A 24 7.35 1.42 1.72
N ILE A 25 8.01 0.57 0.94
CA ILE A 25 9.39 0.13 1.17
C ILE A 25 10.29 0.63 0.04
N ASN A 26 11.60 0.73 0.31
CA ASN A 26 12.58 0.92 -0.74
C ASN A 26 12.76 -0.39 -1.53
N ILE A 27 12.66 -0.31 -2.86
CA ILE A 27 12.93 -1.44 -3.76
C ILE A 27 14.33 -1.23 -4.32
N ASP A 28 15.35 -1.80 -3.68
CA ASP A 28 16.74 -1.72 -4.12
C ASP A 28 17.06 -2.89 -5.08
N PRO A 29 17.31 -2.63 -6.38
CA PRO A 29 17.60 -3.68 -7.36
C PRO A 29 18.79 -4.57 -6.99
N GLY A 30 19.77 -4.06 -6.24
CA GLY A 30 20.94 -4.84 -5.81
C GLY A 30 20.63 -5.90 -4.76
N THR A 31 19.46 -5.83 -4.12
CA THR A 31 19.02 -6.77 -3.07
C THR A 31 17.89 -7.70 -3.52
N LEU A 32 17.37 -7.51 -4.73
CA LEU A 32 16.28 -8.31 -5.25
C LEU A 32 16.74 -9.73 -5.61
N LEU A 33 15.92 -10.70 -5.25
CA LEU A 33 16.06 -12.08 -5.70
C LEU A 33 15.20 -12.28 -6.94
N TYR A 34 15.83 -12.70 -8.05
CA TYR A 34 15.10 -13.13 -9.23
C TYR A 34 14.53 -14.54 -9.01
N ASP A 35 13.23 -14.69 -9.18
CA ASP A 35 12.52 -15.96 -9.10
C ASP A 35 11.98 -16.36 -10.49
N PRO A 36 12.56 -17.36 -11.16
CA PRO A 36 12.10 -17.83 -12.46
C PRO A 36 10.77 -18.61 -12.41
N GLN A 37 10.29 -19.00 -11.22
CA GLN A 37 9.02 -19.70 -11.05
C GLN A 37 7.83 -18.73 -10.91
N LEU A 38 8.11 -17.44 -10.71
CA LEU A 38 7.06 -16.43 -10.61
C LEU A 38 6.37 -16.26 -11.97
N GLU A 39 5.07 -16.58 -12.04
CA GLU A 39 4.28 -16.40 -13.25
C GLU A 39 4.05 -14.90 -13.57
N ASN A 40 3.90 -14.60 -14.86
CA ASN A 40 3.41 -13.29 -15.28
C ASN A 40 2.05 -12.99 -14.65
N LEU A 41 1.84 -11.75 -14.21
CA LEU A 41 0.58 -11.29 -13.66
C LEU A 41 -0.53 -11.42 -14.70
N LYS A 42 -1.54 -12.25 -14.42
CA LYS A 42 -2.77 -12.36 -15.20
C LYS A 42 -3.76 -11.34 -14.68
N ILE A 43 -4.04 -10.32 -15.48
CA ILE A 43 -5.03 -9.29 -15.12
C ILE A 43 -6.35 -9.68 -15.78
N ASP A 44 -7.36 -9.95 -14.96
CA ASP A 44 -8.74 -10.12 -15.38
C ASP A 44 -9.59 -9.06 -14.69
N GLY A 45 -10.47 -8.40 -15.43
CA GLY A 45 -11.19 -7.24 -14.95
C GLY A 45 -12.38 -6.90 -15.83
N ASN A 46 -13.42 -6.38 -15.19
CA ASN A 46 -14.64 -5.95 -15.85
C ASN A 46 -14.68 -4.43 -15.97
N MET A 47 -15.29 -3.93 -17.06
CA MET A 47 -15.62 -2.51 -17.11
C MET A 47 -16.68 -2.19 -16.06
N VAL A 48 -16.39 -1.20 -15.23
CA VAL A 48 -17.29 -0.72 -14.17
C VAL A 48 -17.39 0.79 -14.22
N SER A 49 -18.57 1.32 -13.92
CA SER A 49 -18.75 2.74 -13.67
C SER A 49 -18.06 3.10 -12.35
N ALA A 50 -17.20 4.11 -12.36
CA ALA A 50 -16.50 4.59 -11.17
C ALA A 50 -16.80 6.07 -10.91
N THR A 51 -16.79 6.45 -9.63
CA THR A 51 -16.85 7.85 -9.22
C THR A 51 -15.47 8.26 -8.74
N TYR A 52 -14.91 9.30 -9.36
CA TYR A 52 -13.72 9.94 -8.85
C TYR A 52 -14.07 10.81 -7.64
N LEU A 53 -13.42 10.57 -6.50
CA LEU A 53 -13.55 11.41 -5.32
C LEU A 53 -12.26 12.23 -5.15
N SER A 54 -12.33 13.53 -5.44
CA SER A 54 -11.31 14.48 -5.01
C SER A 54 -11.59 14.95 -3.59
N ILE A 55 -10.67 14.66 -2.69
CA ILE A 55 -10.62 15.18 -1.32
C ILE A 55 -10.10 16.63 -1.25
N ILE A 56 -9.77 17.25 -2.39
CA ILE A 56 -9.20 18.61 -2.51
C ILE A 56 -10.31 19.67 -2.76
N THR A 57 -11.54 19.25 -3.06
CA THR A 57 -12.67 20.14 -3.37
C THR A 57 -13.66 20.36 -2.21
N LYS A 58 -13.27 20.02 -0.97
CA LYS A 58 -13.99 20.42 0.24
C LYS A 58 -13.08 21.24 1.15
#